data_AF-A0A6L8GGI4-F1
#
_entry.id   AF-A0A6L8GGI4-F1
#
_cell.length_a   1.000
_cell.length_b   1.000
_cell.length_c   1.000
_cell.angle_alpha   90.00
_cell.angle_beta   90.00
_cell.angle_gamma   90.00
#
_symmetry.space_group_name_H-M   'P 1'
#
loop_
_entity.id
_entity.type
_entity.pdbx_description
1 polymer ?
#
loop_
_entity_poly.entity_id
_entity_poly.type
_entity_poly.pdbx_seq_one_letter_code
_entity_poly.pdbx_strand_id
1 'polypeptide(L)'
;HPRPLLLASGGRSASEAGERGAALGLLPDERYAATDLSLAPGDRLVLYSDGLVEAKAPDGALFDVQRLRGALTSRAALPAEAWADHVLEEVTRWIGKPDLTLDDDLTLVVLDMPAGDAGAS
;
A
#
# COMPACT_ATOMS: atom_id res chain seq x y z
N HIS A 1 -10.24 -8.52 -1.91
CA HIS A 1 -8.96 -7.81 -1.73
C HIS A 1 -9.21 -6.30 -1.59
N PRO A 2 -8.45 -5.56 -0.76
CA PRO A 2 -8.54 -4.10 -0.67
C PRO A 2 -8.23 -3.39 -2.00
N ARG A 3 -8.71 -2.14 -2.17
CA ARG A 3 -8.34 -1.30 -3.31
C ARG A 3 -6.88 -0.88 -3.22
N PRO A 4 -6.13 -0.87 -4.32
CA PRO A 4 -4.81 -0.26 -4.36
C PRO A 4 -4.84 1.20 -3.88
N LEU A 5 -3.71 1.68 -3.36
CA LEU A 5 -3.50 3.09 -3.06
C LEU A 5 -2.53 3.69 -4.08
N LEU A 6 -2.90 4.84 -4.64
CA LEU A 6 -2.03 5.67 -5.47
C LEU A 6 -1.53 6.85 -4.65
N LEU A 7 -0.22 6.92 -4.47
CA LEU A 7 0.50 8.07 -3.94
C LEU A 7 0.98 8.92 -5.12
N ALA A 8 0.36 10.09 -5.28
CA ALA A 8 0.72 11.01 -6.37
C ALA A 8 2.13 11.58 -6.16
N SER A 9 2.80 11.92 -7.26
CA SER A 9 4.09 12.61 -7.27
C SER A 9 4.13 13.79 -6.28
N GLY A 10 5.22 13.88 -5.52
CA GLY A 10 5.39 14.82 -4.41
C GLY A 10 4.80 14.35 -3.08
N GLY A 11 4.11 13.20 -3.04
CA GLY A 11 3.89 12.45 -1.80
C GLY A 11 2.87 13.03 -0.81
N ARG A 12 2.10 14.05 -1.21
CA ARG A 12 1.23 14.80 -0.30
C ARG A 12 -0.07 14.08 0.07
N SER A 13 -0.51 13.14 -0.75
CA SER A 13 -1.75 12.41 -0.52
C SER A 13 -1.72 11.05 -1.22
N ALA A 14 -2.15 10.02 -0.51
CA ALA A 14 -2.54 8.75 -1.10
C ALA A 14 -4.05 8.75 -1.34
N SER A 15 -4.53 8.15 -2.43
CA SER A 15 -5.95 7.98 -2.79
C SER A 15 -6.23 6.51 -3.16
N GLU A 16 -7.46 6.02 -3.01
CA GLU A 16 -7.80 4.70 -3.57
C GLU A 16 -7.79 4.77 -5.10
N ALA A 17 -7.21 3.76 -5.74
CA ALA A 17 -7.13 3.64 -7.18
C ALA A 17 -7.81 2.35 -7.65
N GLY A 18 -8.47 2.43 -8.81
CA GLY A 18 -9.16 1.31 -9.44
C GLY A 18 -10.32 0.71 -8.64
N GLU A 19 -10.71 -0.51 -9.01
CA GLU A 19 -11.78 -1.26 -8.35
C GLU A 19 -11.24 -2.21 -7.27
N ARG A 20 -12.13 -2.71 -6.41
CA ARG A 20 -11.76 -3.79 -5.46
C ARG A 20 -11.49 -5.05 -6.25
N GLY A 21 -10.29 -5.62 -6.10
CA GLY A 21 -9.97 -6.92 -6.68
C GLY A 21 -10.81 -8.04 -6.05
N ALA A 22 -11.36 -8.92 -6.89
CA ALA A 22 -11.89 -10.20 -6.46
C ALA A 22 -10.75 -11.05 -5.86
N ALA A 23 -11.07 -11.85 -4.84
CA ALA A 23 -10.09 -12.79 -4.30
C ALA A 23 -9.86 -13.89 -5.34
N LEU A 24 -8.61 -14.04 -5.79
CA LEU A 24 -8.24 -14.96 -6.85
C LEU A 24 -8.57 -16.41 -6.44
N GLY A 25 -9.31 -17.14 -7.28
CA GLY A 25 -9.50 -18.60 -7.14
C GLY A 25 -10.72 -19.07 -6.33
N LEU A 26 -11.68 -18.22 -5.99
CA LEU A 26 -12.89 -18.62 -5.27
C LEU A 26 -13.98 -19.22 -6.18
N LEU A 27 -14.03 -18.84 -7.46
CA LEU A 27 -15.01 -19.35 -8.40
C LEU A 27 -14.33 -19.84 -9.69
N PRO A 28 -14.68 -21.05 -10.19
CA PRO A 28 -14.03 -21.66 -11.35
C PRO A 28 -14.25 -20.89 -12.66
N ASP A 29 -15.27 -20.04 -12.74
CA ASP A 29 -15.65 -19.26 -13.93
C ASP A 29 -15.65 -17.74 -13.70
N GLU A 30 -14.92 -17.24 -12.69
CA GLU A 30 -14.90 -15.81 -12.38
C GLU A 30 -14.19 -15.01 -13.48
N ARG A 31 -14.94 -14.09 -14.11
CA ARG A 31 -14.34 -13.06 -14.98
C ARG A 31 -13.72 -12.00 -14.09
N TYR A 32 -12.41 -12.07 -13.90
CA TYR A 32 -11.66 -11.01 -13.22
C TYR A 32 -11.85 -9.68 -13.94
N ALA A 33 -12.42 -8.70 -13.25
CA ALA A 33 -12.49 -7.34 -13.75
C ALA A 33 -11.06 -6.78 -13.82
N ALA A 34 -10.61 -6.42 -15.02
CA ALA A 34 -9.38 -5.67 -15.20
C ALA A 34 -9.70 -4.19 -15.00
N THR A 35 -8.88 -3.49 -14.21
CA THR A 35 -8.93 -2.03 -14.13
C THR A 35 -7.66 -1.47 -14.73
N ASP A 36 -7.81 -0.58 -15.72
CA ASP A 36 -6.70 0.19 -16.26
C ASP A 36 -6.43 1.41 -15.36
N LEU A 37 -5.18 1.60 -14.97
CA LEU A 37 -4.73 2.77 -14.21
C LEU A 37 -3.58 3.44 -14.96
N SER A 38 -3.72 4.74 -15.23
CA SER A 38 -2.62 5.55 -15.76
C SER A 38 -1.82 6.12 -14.60
N LEU A 39 -0.51 5.87 -14.59
CA LEU A 39 0.43 6.41 -13.62
C LEU A 39 1.28 7.50 -14.26
N ALA A 40 1.41 8.63 -13.59
CA ALA A 40 2.31 9.71 -14.02
C ALA A 40 3.74 9.46 -13.52
N PRO A 41 4.75 10.08 -14.13
CA PRO A 41 6.12 9.99 -13.62
C PRO A 41 6.24 10.49 -12.18
N GLY A 42 6.91 9.71 -11.33
CA GLY A 42 7.03 9.96 -9.90
C GLY A 42 5.84 9.51 -9.05
N ASP A 43 4.81 8.90 -9.64
CA ASP A 43 3.74 8.25 -8.89
C ASP A 43 4.21 6.92 -8.28
N ARG A 44 3.58 6.53 -7.17
CA ARG A 44 3.78 5.24 -6.51
C ARG A 44 2.44 4.53 -6.33
N LEU A 45 2.32 3.31 -6.84
CA LEU A 45 1.17 2.43 -6.65
C LEU A 45 1.47 1.41 -5.56
N VAL A 46 0.49 1.18 -4.67
CA VAL A 46 0.63 0.33 -3.50
C VAL A 46 -0.51 -0.68 -3.48
N LEU A 47 -0.16 -1.97 -3.51
CA LEU A 47 -1.10 -3.07 -3.37
C LEU A 47 -0.82 -3.77 -2.04
N TYR A 48 -1.88 -4.14 -1.31
CA TYR A 48 -1.74 -4.72 0.02
C TYR A 48 -2.90 -5.66 0.35
N SER A 49 -2.63 -6.70 1.14
CA SER A 49 -3.67 -7.58 1.69
C SER A 49 -4.41 -6.91 2.85
N ASP A 50 -5.60 -7.41 3.19
CA ASP A 50 -6.39 -6.99 4.35
C ASP A 50 -5.63 -7.17 5.68
N GLY A 51 -4.82 -8.22 5.83
CA GLY A 51 -3.97 -8.43 7.00
C GLY A 51 -3.11 -7.21 7.40
N LEU A 52 -2.78 -6.32 6.44
CA LEU A 52 -2.10 -5.06 6.75
C LEU A 52 -2.98 -4.06 7.51
N VAL A 53 -4.20 -3.82 7.04
CA VAL A 53 -5.10 -2.82 7.63
C VAL A 53 -5.91 -3.39 8.79
N GLU A 54 -6.00 -4.71 8.88
CA GLU A 54 -6.65 -5.44 9.97
C GLU A 54 -5.69 -5.76 11.13
N ALA A 55 -4.40 -5.43 11.00
CA ALA A 55 -3.42 -5.54 12.09
C ALA A 55 -3.89 -4.79 13.34
N LYS A 56 -3.88 -5.47 14.50
CA LYS A 56 -4.44 -4.96 15.75
C LYS A 56 -3.36 -4.48 16.72
N ALA A 57 -3.57 -3.30 17.28
CA ALA A 57 -2.88 -2.84 18.48
C ALA A 57 -3.27 -3.68 19.72
N PRO A 58 -2.54 -3.59 20.83
CA PRO A 58 -2.84 -4.34 22.05
C PRO A 58 -4.24 -4.08 22.65
N ASP A 59 -4.83 -2.92 22.37
CA ASP A 59 -6.18 -2.54 22.77
C ASP A 59 -7.27 -3.03 21.78
N GLY A 60 -6.88 -3.71 20.72
CA GLY A 60 -7.75 -4.22 19.67
C GLY A 60 -8.04 -3.24 18.54
N ALA A 61 -7.50 -2.01 18.57
CA ALA A 61 -7.70 -1.04 17.50
C ALA A 61 -6.99 -1.48 16.20
N LEU A 62 -7.67 -1.35 15.06
CA LEU A 62 -7.11 -1.69 13.75
C LEU A 62 -6.11 -0.62 13.29
N PHE A 63 -5.10 -1.04 12.52
CA PHE A 63 -4.19 -0.12 11.84
C PHE A 63 -4.96 0.73 10.83
N ASP A 64 -5.94 0.14 10.15
CA ASP A 64 -6.85 0.82 9.22
C ASP A 64 -6.18 1.53 8.02
N VAL A 65 -7.03 1.97 7.09
CA VAL A 65 -6.59 2.64 5.85
C VAL A 65 -6.09 4.06 6.12
N GLN A 66 -6.58 4.74 7.15
CA GLN A 66 -6.15 6.11 7.47
C GLN A 66 -4.72 6.14 8.00
N ARG A 67 -4.33 5.21 8.88
CA ARG A 67 -2.92 5.15 9.32
C ARG A 67 -2.02 4.70 8.19
N LEU A 68 -2.47 3.76 7.35
CA LEU A 68 -1.74 3.39 6.15
C LEU A 68 -1.43 4.64 5.31
N ARG A 69 -2.44 5.46 4.98
CA ARG A 69 -2.23 6.73 4.25
C ARG A 69 -1.24 7.67 4.96
N GLY A 70 -1.31 7.74 6.29
CA GLY A 70 -0.35 8.50 7.10
C GLY A 70 1.09 8.00 6.94
N ALA A 71 1.30 6.68 7.06
CA ALA A 71 2.59 6.04 6.86
C ALA A 71 3.11 6.25 5.43
N LEU A 72 2.22 6.21 4.43
CA LEU A 72 2.57 6.37 3.02
C LEU A 72 3.12 7.76 2.71
N THR A 73 2.50 8.79 3.30
CA THR A 73 2.80 10.19 3.03
C THR A 73 3.97 10.72 3.86
N SER A 74 4.24 10.16 5.04
CA SER A 74 5.25 10.70 5.98
C SER A 74 6.70 10.57 5.49
N ARG A 75 6.99 9.58 4.63
CA ARG A 75 8.33 9.37 4.06
C ARG A 75 8.33 9.19 2.55
N ALA A 76 7.40 9.82 1.86
CA ALA A 76 7.17 9.62 0.41
C ALA A 76 8.40 9.79 -0.50
N ALA A 77 9.43 10.53 -0.08
CA ALA A 77 10.67 10.72 -0.84
C ALA A 77 11.66 9.54 -0.75
N LEU A 78 11.40 8.53 0.09
CA LEU A 78 12.25 7.35 0.17
C LEU A 78 12.12 6.47 -1.10
N PRO A 79 13.21 5.80 -1.52
CA PRO A 79 13.15 4.72 -2.50
C PRO A 79 12.15 3.63 -2.10
N ALA A 80 11.56 2.93 -3.07
CA ALA A 80 10.50 1.94 -2.84
C ALA A 80 10.80 0.95 -1.70
N GLU A 81 12.00 0.36 -1.67
CA GLU A 81 12.41 -0.62 -0.67
C GLU A 81 12.44 -0.01 0.74
N ALA A 82 13.22 1.05 0.96
CA ALA A 82 13.29 1.75 2.24
C ALA A 82 11.93 2.32 2.69
N TRP A 83 11.07 2.65 1.73
CA TRP A 83 9.72 3.10 2.02
C TRP A 83 8.81 1.95 2.45
N ALA A 84 8.90 0.79 1.81
CA ALA A 84 8.16 -0.41 2.20
C ALA A 84 8.57 -0.84 3.61
N ASP A 85 9.87 -0.85 3.91
CA ASP A 85 10.39 -1.13 5.24
C ASP A 85 9.81 -0.17 6.28
N HIS A 86 9.79 1.14 6.00
CA HIS A 86 9.16 2.13 6.89
C HIS A 86 7.68 1.84 7.15
N VAL A 87 6.91 1.41 6.15
CA VAL A 87 5.50 1.01 6.35
C VAL A 87 5.41 -0.21 7.26
N LEU A 88 6.26 -1.23 7.07
CA LEU A 88 6.30 -2.41 7.93
C LEU A 88 6.72 -2.08 9.37
N GLU A 89 7.64 -1.13 9.55
CA GLU A 89 8.03 -0.61 10.86
C GLU A 89 6.88 0.11 11.56
N GLU A 90 6.08 0.91 10.86
CA GLU A 90 4.90 1.57 11.43
C GLU A 90 3.85 0.54 11.87
N VAL A 91 3.63 -0.53 11.09
CA VAL A 91 2.73 -1.63 11.48
C VAL A 91 3.28 -2.39 12.69
N THR A 92 4.59 -2.69 12.71
CA THR A 92 5.25 -3.36 13.84
C THR A 92 5.13 -2.54 15.13
N ARG A 93 5.36 -1.23 15.03
CA ARG A 93 5.16 -0.30 16.16
C ARG A 93 3.70 -0.25 16.61
N TRP A 94 2.75 -0.30 15.68
CA TRP A 94 1.33 -0.27 15.98
C TRP A 94 0.86 -1.50 16.77
N ILE A 95 1.25 -2.70 16.33
CA ILE A 95 0.87 -3.95 17.02
C ILE A 95 1.56 -4.12 18.38
N GLY A 96 2.61 -3.33 18.66
CA GLY A 96 3.30 -3.32 19.94
C GLY A 96 4.09 -4.60 20.23
N LYS A 97 4.48 -5.35 19.19
CA LYS A 97 5.24 -6.60 19.26
C LYS A 97 6.71 -6.36 18.88
N PRO A 98 7.65 -7.24 19.30
CA PRO A 98 9.06 -7.11 18.95
C PRO A 98 9.35 -7.34 17.46
N ASP A 99 8.44 -8.01 16.76
CA ASP A 99 8.50 -8.33 15.34
C ASP A 99 7.12 -8.24 14.69
N LEU A 100 7.08 -8.37 13.36
CA LEU A 100 5.86 -8.32 12.55
C LEU A 100 5.07 -9.65 12.64
N THR A 101 4.73 -10.07 13.86
CA THR A 101 3.88 -11.24 14.09
C THR A 101 2.41 -10.83 14.08
N LEU A 102 1.73 -11.10 12.97
CA LEU A 102 0.33 -10.75 12.74
C LEU A 102 -0.60 -11.96 12.90
N ASP A 103 -1.89 -11.70 13.09
CA ASP A 103 -2.92 -12.75 13.18
C ASP A 103 -3.31 -13.29 11.79
N ASP A 104 -2.99 -12.55 10.73
CA ASP A 104 -3.27 -12.85 9.32
C ASP A 104 -2.07 -12.47 8.45
N ASP A 105 -2.02 -12.98 7.22
CA ASP A 105 -0.91 -12.74 6.29
C ASP A 105 -0.89 -11.30 5.78
N LEU A 106 0.29 -10.66 5.89
CA LEU A 106 0.54 -9.34 5.32
C LEU A 106 1.32 -9.47 4.02
N THR A 107 0.76 -8.88 2.96
CA THR A 107 1.45 -8.64 1.68
C THR A 107 1.46 -7.15 1.39
N LEU A 108 2.61 -6.63 0.96
CA LEU A 108 2.79 -5.27 0.47
C LEU A 108 3.59 -5.32 -0.83
N VAL A 109 3.04 -4.74 -1.89
CA VAL A 109 3.72 -4.58 -3.19
C VAL A 109 3.74 -3.10 -3.54
N VAL A 110 4.93 -2.60 -3.86
CA VAL A 110 5.17 -1.20 -4.21
C VAL A 110 5.68 -1.14 -5.65
N LEU A 111 5.05 -0.30 -6.46
CA LEU A 111 5.48 -0.01 -7.83
C LEU A 111 5.74 1.49 -7.95
N ASP A 112 6.99 1.83 -8.26
CA ASP A 112 7.42 3.21 -8.53
C ASP A 112 7.42 3.47 -10.02
N MET A 113 6.75 4.53 -10.43
CA MET A 113 7.00 5.14 -11.73
C MET A 113 8.20 6.07 -11.59
N PRO A 114 9.32 5.81 -12.30
CA PRO A 114 10.45 6.71 -12.30
C PRO A 114 9.98 8.13 -12.65
N ALA A 115 10.58 9.13 -12.00
CA ALA A 115 10.44 10.50 -12.49
C ALA A 115 10.92 10.51 -13.95
N GLY A 116 10.16 11.16 -14.83
CA GLY A 116 10.60 11.32 -16.21
C GLY A 116 11.91 12.09 -16.18
N ASP A 117 12.86 11.74 -17.05
CA ASP A 117 14.01 12.59 -17.27
C ASP A 117 13.47 13.98 -17.58
N ALA A 118 13.70 14.93 -16.68
CA ALA A 118 13.57 16.34 -17.00
C ALA A 118 14.66 16.61 -18.03
N GLY A 119 14.35 16.30 -19.29
CA GLY A 119 15.25 16.43 -20.41
C GLY A 119 15.87 17.81 -20.36
N ALA A 120 17.20 17.84 -20.27
CA ALA A 120 17.99 18.99 -20.59
C ALA A 120 17.43 19.60 -21.89
N SER A 121 16.85 20.79 -21.77
CA SER A 121 16.65 21.72 -22.88
C SER A 121 17.70 22.80 -22.78
#